data_AF-A0A7S7TEE0-F1
#
_entry.id   AF-A0A7S7TEE0-F1
#
_cell.length_a   1.000
_cell.length_b   1.000
_cell.length_c   1.000
_cell.angle_alpha   90.00
_cell.angle_beta   90.00
_cell.angle_gamma   90.00
#
_symmetry.space_group_name_H-M   'P 1'
#
loop_
_entity.id
_entity.type
_entity.pdbx_description
1 polymer ?
#
loop_
_entity_poly.entity_id
_entity_poly.type
_entity_poly.pdbx_seq_one_letter_code
_entity_poly.pdbx_strand_id
1 'polypeptide(L)' 'MAQVQISTETSAWLLQAKDFLDEARRLKPGLKRNELRETAKVLREIAKLEGASSPARELDRRPGS' A
#
# COMPACT_ATOMS: atom_id res chain seq x y z
N MET A 1 -2.81 18.08 -10.77
CA MET A 1 -1.40 17.66 -10.56
C MET A 1 -1.16 16.99 -9.21
N ALA A 2 -1.77 17.45 -8.10
CA ALA A 2 -1.61 16.81 -6.78
C ALA A 2 -2.08 15.34 -6.71
N GLN A 3 -3.23 15.03 -7.33
CA GLN A 3 -3.79 13.67 -7.36
C GLN A 3 -2.87 12.62 -8.01
N VAL A 4 -2.12 13.02 -9.05
CA VAL A 4 -1.18 12.13 -9.77
C VAL A 4 0.06 11.84 -8.91
N GLN A 5 0.51 12.81 -8.11
CA GLN A 5 1.62 12.64 -7.17
C GLN A 5 1.24 11.67 -6.05
N ILE A 6 0.06 11.85 -5.44
CA ILE A 6 -0.45 10.95 -4.39
C ILE A 6 -0.61 9.51 -4.92
N SER A 7 -1.10 9.35 -6.15
CA SER A 7 -1.23 8.04 -6.79
C SER A 7 0.14 7.37 -7.03
N THR A 8 1.15 8.15 -7.39
CA THR A 8 2.53 7.66 -7.61
C THR A 8 3.20 7.27 -6.30
N GLU A 9 3.04 8.09 -5.25
CA GLU A 9 3.54 7.81 -3.91
C GLU A 9 2.86 6.59 -3.29
N THR A 10 1.53 6.50 -3.39
CA THR A 10 0.74 5.32 -2.97
C THR A 10 1.24 4.05 -3.67
N SER A 11 1.51 4.14 -4.97
CA SER A 11 2.07 3.02 -5.74
C SER A 11 3.47 2.63 -5.27
N ALA A 12 4.32 3.61 -4.92
CA ALA A 12 5.66 3.36 -4.39
C ALA A 12 5.63 2.64 -3.04
N TRP A 13 4.75 3.06 -2.12
CA TRP A 13 4.56 2.40 -0.81
C TRP A 13 4.13 0.94 -0.95
N LEU A 14 3.20 0.66 -1.87
CA LEU A 14 2.73 -0.70 -2.14
C LEU A 14 3.82 -1.58 -2.78
N LEU A 15 4.65 -1.01 -3.65
CA LEU A 15 5.78 -1.72 -4.26
C LEU A 15 6.81 -2.11 -3.19
N GLN A 16 7.20 -1.16 -2.33
CA GLN A 16 8.14 -1.42 -1.24
C GLN A 16 7.58 -2.44 -0.23
N ALA A 17 6.28 -2.38 0.07
CA ALA A 17 5.63 -3.38 0.93
C ALA A 17 5.71 -4.80 0.33
N LYS A 18 5.62 -4.93 -1.00
CA LYS A 18 5.77 -6.22 -1.69
C LYS A 18 7.20 -6.74 -1.54
N ASP A 19 8.19 -5.90 -1.76
CA ASP A 19 9.60 -6.30 -1.66
C ASP A 19 9.95 -6.81 -0.25
N PHE A 20 9.45 -6.14 0.79
CA PHE A 20 9.60 -6.60 2.18
C PHE A 20 8.93 -7.97 2.43
N LEU A 21 7.75 -8.21 1.86
CA LEU A 21 7.09 -9.51 1.97
C LEU A 21 7.86 -10.61 1.22
N ASP A 22 8.43 -10.29 0.07
CA ASP A 22 9.22 -11.20 -0.72
C ASP A 22 10.54 -11.56 0.00
N GLU A 23 11.19 -10.60 0.64
CA GLU A 23 12.36 -10.84 1.51
C GLU A 23 11.96 -11.68 2.73
N ALA A 24 10.84 -11.36 3.39
CA ALA A 24 10.34 -12.12 4.54
C ALA A 24 9.98 -13.58 4.20
N ARG A 25 9.61 -13.88 2.95
CA ARG A 25 9.37 -15.27 2.50
C ARG A 25 10.67 -16.07 2.36
N ARG A 26 11.80 -15.41 2.09
CA ARG A 26 13.11 -16.06 1.96
C ARG A 26 13.75 -16.36 3.32
N LEU A 27 13.32 -15.67 4.38
CA LEU A 27 13.82 -15.89 5.73
C LEU A 27 13.08 -17.02 6.45
N LYS A 28 13.82 -17.74 7.30
CA LYS A 28 13.24 -18.66 8.28
C LYS A 28 12.33 -17.88 9.25
N PRO A 29 11.32 -18.55 9.85
CA PRO A 29 10.56 -17.96 10.94
C PRO A 29 11.48 -17.42 12.05
N GLY A 30 11.29 -16.17 12.45
CA GLY A 30 12.14 -15.49 13.42
C GLY A 30 11.86 -14.00 13.47
N LEU A 31 12.55 -13.31 14.39
CA LEU A 31 12.35 -11.88 14.65
C LEU A 31 12.46 -11.05 13.37
N LYS A 32 13.53 -11.23 12.59
CA LYS A 32 13.77 -10.51 11.33
C LYS A 32 12.64 -10.69 10.31
N ARG A 33 12.05 -11.89 10.22
CA ARG A 33 10.88 -12.14 9.35
C ARG A 33 9.65 -11.37 9.82
N ASN A 34 9.43 -11.31 11.12
CA ASN A 34 8.30 -10.58 11.69
C ASN A 34 8.46 -9.07 11.50
N GLU A 35 9.66 -8.54 11.71
CA GLU A 35 9.98 -7.13 11.46
C GLU A 35 9.65 -6.73 10.01
N LEU A 36 10.13 -7.49 9.02
CA LEU A 36 9.82 -7.23 7.61
C LEU A 36 8.31 -7.30 7.32
N ARG A 37 7.57 -8.21 7.98
CA ARG A 37 6.12 -8.31 7.84
C ARG A 37 5.39 -7.12 8.45
N GLU A 38 5.83 -6.65 9.62
CA GLU A 38 5.27 -5.47 10.26
C GLU A 38 5.56 -4.20 9.45
N THR A 39 6.78 -4.04 8.93
CA THR A 39 7.11 -2.95 8.01
C THR A 39 6.19 -2.98 6.79
N ALA A 40 6.01 -4.13 6.14
CA ALA A 40 5.11 -4.24 4.99
C ALA A 40 3.64 -3.90 5.32
N LYS A 41 3.16 -4.22 6.54
CA LYS A 41 1.83 -3.83 7.00
C LYS A 41 1.71 -2.32 7.16
N VAL A 42 2.68 -1.69 7.81
CA VAL A 42 2.70 -0.23 7.99
C VAL A 42 2.65 0.49 6.65
N LEU A 43 3.45 0.04 5.67
CA LEU A 43 3.44 0.64 4.34
C LEU A 43 2.11 0.48 3.60
N ARG A 44 1.44 -0.66 3.76
CA ARG A 44 0.09 -0.86 3.22
C ARG A 44 -0.95 0.03 3.88
N GLU A 45 -0.82 0.26 5.19
CA GLU A 45 -1.72 1.15 5.91
C GLU A 45 -1.50 2.61 5.49
N ILE A 46 -0.25 3.05 5.33
CA ILE A 46 0.07 4.38 4.77
C ILE A 46 -0.56 4.52 3.38
N ALA A 47 -0.33 3.55 2.48
CA ALA A 47 -0.91 3.58 1.14
C ALA A 47 -2.45 3.63 1.16
N LYS A 48 -3.09 2.92 2.11
CA LYS A 48 -4.54 2.95 2.28
C LYS A 48 -5.04 4.31 2.77
N LEU A 49 -4.34 4.90 3.73
CA LEU A 49 -4.67 6.23 4.27
C LEU A 49 -4.46 7.32 3.22
N GLU A 50 -3.37 7.27 2.45
CA GLU A 50 -3.12 8.19 1.33
C GLU A 50 -4.14 8.01 0.20
N GLY A 51 -4.48 6.76 -0.13
CA GLY A 51 -5.51 6.44 -1.12
C GLY A 51 -6.92 6.86 -0.71
N ALA A 52 -7.24 6.80 0.59
CA ALA A 52 -8.51 7.28 1.15
C ALA A 52 -8.53 8.80 1.41
N SER A 53 -7.35 9.41 1.64
CA SER A 53 -7.14 10.85 1.83
C SER A 53 -7.19 11.61 0.51
N SER A 54 -6.79 10.97 -0.60
CA SER A 54 -7.25 11.40 -1.91
C SER A 54 -8.78 11.34 -1.90
N PRO A 55 -9.50 12.44 -2.18
CA PRO A 55 -10.88 12.34 -2.64
C PRO A 55 -10.80 11.69 -4.02
N ALA A 56 -10.58 10.38 -4.04
CA ALA A 56 -10.97 9.53 -5.13
C ALA A 56 -12.45 9.80 -5.25
N ARG A 57 -12.78 10.68 -6.21
CA ARG A 57 -14.12 10.89 -6.75
C ARG A 57 -14.84 9.59 -6.56
N GLU A 58 -15.76 9.63 -5.61
CA GLU A 58 -16.78 8.64 -5.41
C GLU A 58 -17.12 8.13 -6.80
N LEU A 59 -16.64 6.91 -7.07
CA LEU A 59 -16.95 6.19 -8.28
C LEU A 59 -18.43 5.86 -8.06
N ASP A 60 -19.27 6.86 -8.30
CA ASP A 60 -20.71 6.73 -8.46
C ASP A 60 -20.92 5.95 -9.75
N ARG A 61 -20.58 4.67 -9.66
CA ARG A 61 -21.08 3.63 -10.52
C ARG A 61 -22.53 3.43 -10.12
N ARG A 62 -23.41 4.20 -10.74
CA ARG A 62 -24.73 3.71 -11.10
C ARG A 62 -24.89 3.73 -12.61
N PRO A 63 -24.72 2.58 -13.30
CA PRO A 63 -25.36 2.39 -14.59
C PRO A 63 -26.83 2.02 -14.33
N GLY A 64 -27.75 2.82 -14.88
CA GLY A 64 -29.13 2.39 -15.16
C GLY A 64 -30.22 2.93 -14.23
N SER A 65 -30.99 3.91 -14.72
CA SER A 65 -32.32 3.70 -15.32
C SER A 65 -32.69 4.89 -16.18
#